data_AF-A0A4R1S0J7-F1
#
_entry.id   AF-A0A4R1S0J7-F1
#
_cell.length_a   1.000
_cell.length_b   1.000
_cell.length_c   1.000
_cell.angle_alpha   90.00
_cell.angle_beta   90.00
_cell.angle_gamma   90.00
#
_symmetry.space_group_name_H-M   'P 1'
#
loop_
_entity.id
_entity.type
_entity.pdbx_description
1 polymer ?
#
loop_
_entity_poly.entity_id
_entity_poly.type
_entity_poly.pdbx_seq_one_letter_code
_entity_poly.pdbx_strand_id
1 'polypeptide(L)'
;MHRLRIVAFVALIAVFYSQEPVPAAQAVGEAVRIKTDVTGQSGPIVVNGPVHRDEQIRTSKSGLGQFVFRDGTKLAVGWGSSVVIDKFVYDDSNQLKQLTVKAAKGTFRWVSGNSKSSAYKILTPAGTIGVRGTAFDFYVGANGTTAVVLLNGQAQFCGPGGCRQLTRRCDCVVATPGGAMTDAKRVNRGVLRTLGEPRALPFLSGSQPLSLGMGVVGGGGCGLDTAFQDRQDNNGDPTEQPQRAAPQRSDPAPSAPAPREAPSVPDRPSPPNPPDDPDPPSEPEKPHKPHKPGKDWGGWHGHHHKGDRDRDRNRDGWSGRDRHRDGGWDRTRD
;
A
#
# COMPACT_ATOMS: atom_id res chain seq x y z
N MET A 1 95.00 -15.70 -30.23
CA MET A 1 94.62 -14.27 -30.06
C MET A 1 93.28 -14.21 -29.31
N HIS A 2 93.16 -13.19 -28.48
CA HIS A 2 92.11 -12.78 -27.54
C HIS A 2 90.67 -13.36 -27.56
N ARG A 3 90.19 -13.70 -26.33
CA ARG A 3 88.96 -13.28 -25.58
C ARG A 3 87.58 -13.51 -26.27
N LEU A 4 86.46 -13.93 -25.67
CA LEU A 4 85.74 -13.54 -24.43
C LEU A 4 84.45 -14.44 -24.38
N ARG A 5 84.22 -15.34 -23.42
CA ARG A 5 83.46 -15.19 -22.15
C ARG A 5 81.97 -14.75 -22.23
N ILE A 6 81.10 -15.58 -21.59
CA ILE A 6 79.84 -15.28 -20.85
C ILE A 6 78.52 -15.38 -21.64
N VAL A 7 77.34 -15.84 -21.16
CA VAL A 7 76.78 -16.72 -20.10
C VAL A 7 75.27 -16.85 -20.45
N ALA A 8 74.61 -17.92 -20.01
CA ALA A 8 73.17 -18.20 -20.07
C ALA A 8 72.20 -17.06 -19.65
N PHE A 9 70.97 -17.07 -20.16
CA PHE A 9 69.75 -17.39 -19.39
C PHE A 9 68.49 -17.25 -20.25
N VAL A 10 67.71 -18.33 -20.33
CA VAL A 10 66.35 -18.36 -20.88
C VAL A 10 65.44 -17.59 -19.92
N ALA A 11 64.82 -16.51 -20.37
CA ALA A 11 63.78 -15.80 -19.64
C ALA A 11 62.49 -15.78 -20.47
N LEU A 12 61.73 -16.87 -20.36
CA LEU A 12 60.34 -16.97 -20.78
C LEU A 12 59.49 -16.17 -19.78
N ILE A 13 59.25 -14.89 -20.05
CA ILE A 13 58.36 -14.05 -19.23
C ILE A 13 56.92 -14.42 -19.59
N ALA A 14 56.32 -15.30 -18.78
CA ALA A 14 54.88 -15.53 -18.76
C ALA A 14 54.20 -14.29 -18.14
N VAL A 15 53.63 -13.44 -19.00
CA VAL A 15 52.76 -12.34 -18.57
C VAL A 15 51.47 -12.96 -18.03
N PHE A 16 51.43 -13.20 -16.71
CA PHE A 16 50.20 -13.46 -15.98
C PHE A 16 49.38 -12.17 -16.00
N TYR A 17 48.47 -12.04 -16.98
CA TYR A 17 47.37 -11.08 -16.91
C TYR A 17 46.49 -11.50 -15.72
N SER A 18 46.69 -10.87 -14.58
CA SER A 18 45.75 -10.93 -13.46
C SER A 18 44.43 -10.35 -13.93
N GLN A 19 43.48 -11.24 -14.24
CA GLN A 19 42.08 -10.90 -14.42
C GLN A 19 41.56 -10.45 -13.06
N GLU A 20 41.64 -9.15 -12.79
CA GLU A 20 40.95 -8.53 -11.66
C GLU A 20 39.46 -8.85 -11.81
N PRO A 21 38.83 -9.57 -10.86
CA PRO A 21 37.40 -9.85 -10.94
C PRO A 21 36.66 -8.52 -10.90
N VAL A 22 35.95 -8.19 -11.98
CA VAL A 22 35.06 -7.03 -12.02
C VAL A 22 34.01 -7.24 -10.92
N PRO A 23 33.93 -6.40 -9.88
CA PRO A 23 32.95 -6.57 -8.84
C PRO A 23 31.54 -6.50 -9.44
N ALA A 24 30.78 -7.59 -9.31
CA ALA A 24 29.38 -7.62 -9.69
C ALA A 24 28.61 -6.55 -8.91
N ALA A 25 27.77 -5.78 -9.61
CA ALA A 25 26.95 -4.75 -8.99
C ALA A 25 26.09 -5.38 -7.87
N GLN A 26 26.05 -4.74 -6.70
CA GLN A 26 25.33 -5.27 -5.55
C GLN A 26 23.82 -5.17 -5.78
N ALA A 27 23.11 -6.29 -5.68
CA ALA A 27 21.65 -6.32 -5.68
C ALA A 27 21.09 -5.69 -4.39
N VAL A 28 20.17 -4.74 -4.55
CA VAL A 28 19.56 -3.92 -3.50
C VAL A 28 18.06 -4.20 -3.31
N GLY A 29 17.45 -4.87 -4.29
CA GLY A 29 16.05 -5.26 -4.27
C GLY A 29 15.68 -6.16 -5.45
N GLU A 30 14.38 -6.32 -5.66
CA GLU A 30 13.82 -7.19 -6.68
C GLU A 30 12.56 -6.58 -7.29
N ALA A 31 12.36 -6.79 -8.60
CA ALA A 31 11.16 -6.39 -9.31
C ALA A 31 10.01 -7.39 -9.08
N VAL A 32 8.99 -7.03 -8.31
CA VAL A 32 7.86 -7.93 -8.01
C VAL A 32 6.74 -7.91 -9.05
N ARG A 33 6.68 -6.87 -9.90
CA ARG A 33 5.73 -6.80 -11.02
C ARG A 33 6.17 -5.77 -12.06
N ILE A 34 6.17 -6.19 -13.32
CA ILE A 34 6.51 -5.39 -14.50
C ILE A 34 5.33 -5.42 -15.48
N LYS A 35 4.96 -4.27 -16.05
CA LYS A 35 3.98 -4.17 -17.15
C LYS A 35 4.50 -3.29 -18.28
N THR A 36 4.16 -3.74 -19.49
CA THR A 36 4.45 -3.15 -20.80
C THR A 36 5.94 -3.02 -21.08
N ASP A 37 6.67 -2.11 -20.42
CA ASP A 37 8.13 -1.99 -20.56
C ASP A 37 8.73 -1.24 -19.37
N VAL A 38 9.75 -1.85 -18.75
CA VAL A 38 10.56 -1.27 -17.70
C VAL A 38 12.02 -1.60 -18.00
N THR A 39 12.88 -0.60 -18.10
CA THR A 39 14.30 -0.78 -18.40
C THR A 39 15.17 -0.29 -17.25
N GLY A 40 16.19 -1.08 -16.93
CA GLY A 40 17.27 -0.79 -16.02
C GLY A 40 18.52 -0.37 -16.78
N GLN A 41 19.64 -0.28 -16.06
CA GLN A 41 20.93 0.10 -16.67
C GLN A 41 21.48 -1.00 -17.59
N SER A 42 21.21 -2.27 -17.28
CA SER A 42 21.70 -3.44 -18.03
C SER A 42 20.70 -3.98 -19.07
N GLY A 43 19.61 -3.24 -19.36
CA GLY A 43 18.57 -3.66 -20.30
C GLY A 43 17.20 -3.79 -19.64
N PRO A 44 16.24 -4.53 -20.26
CA PRO A 44 14.91 -4.72 -19.71
C PRO A 44 14.95 -5.37 -18.32
N ILE A 45 14.19 -4.82 -17.38
CA ILE A 45 13.95 -5.44 -16.08
C ILE A 45 12.74 -6.36 -16.23
N VAL A 46 12.91 -7.62 -15.84
CA VAL A 46 11.85 -8.63 -15.81
C VAL A 46 11.35 -8.84 -14.38
N VAL A 47 10.18 -9.46 -14.23
CA VAL A 47 9.69 -9.88 -12.91
C VAL A 47 10.71 -10.83 -12.26
N ASN A 48 10.90 -10.68 -10.96
CA ASN A 48 11.91 -11.31 -10.12
C ASN A 48 13.37 -10.98 -10.51
N GLY A 49 13.57 -10.00 -11.39
CA GLY A 49 14.90 -9.49 -11.72
C GLY A 49 15.50 -8.69 -10.56
N PRO A 50 16.81 -8.80 -10.30
CA PRO A 50 17.48 -8.00 -9.28
C PRO A 50 17.50 -6.53 -9.68
N VAL A 51 17.26 -5.66 -8.70
CA VAL A 51 17.54 -4.24 -8.78
C VAL A 51 18.90 -3.99 -8.16
N HIS A 52 19.77 -3.22 -8.79
CA HIS A 52 21.14 -2.96 -8.36
C HIS A 52 21.30 -1.54 -7.80
N ARG A 53 22.39 -1.33 -7.05
CA ARG A 53 22.82 0.02 -6.67
C ARG A 53 23.15 0.83 -7.94
N ASP A 54 22.91 2.13 -7.87
CA ASP A 54 23.09 3.09 -8.96
C ASP A 54 22.18 2.82 -10.18
N GLU A 55 21.18 1.94 -10.02
CA GLU A 55 20.33 1.53 -11.13
C GLU A 55 19.38 2.64 -11.56
N GLN A 56 19.40 2.93 -12.85
CA GLN A 56 18.47 3.83 -13.50
C GLN A 56 17.29 3.06 -14.08
N ILE A 57 16.12 3.24 -13.48
CA ILE A 57 14.86 2.63 -13.91
C ILE A 57 14.07 3.62 -14.74
N ARG A 58 13.64 3.20 -15.93
CA ARG A 58 12.77 3.95 -16.83
C ARG A 58 11.55 3.12 -17.20
N THR A 59 10.40 3.78 -17.34
CA THR A 59 9.15 3.14 -17.78
C THR A 59 8.59 3.84 -19.01
N SER A 60 7.92 3.08 -19.88
CA SER A 60 7.22 3.62 -21.05
C SER A 60 5.95 4.38 -20.66
N LYS A 61 5.24 4.98 -21.63
CA LYS A 61 4.00 5.76 -21.41
C LYS A 61 2.83 4.95 -20.82
N SER A 62 2.93 3.63 -20.80
CA SER A 62 1.99 2.70 -20.17
C SER A 62 2.66 1.76 -19.17
N GLY A 63 3.97 1.95 -18.94
CA GLY A 63 4.79 1.06 -18.13
C GLY A 63 4.50 1.18 -16.63
N LEU A 64 4.66 0.07 -15.92
CA LEU A 64 4.62 0.02 -14.47
C LEU A 64 5.67 -0.97 -13.96
N GLY A 65 6.56 -0.50 -13.10
CA GLY A 65 7.44 -1.34 -12.30
C GLY A 65 7.05 -1.26 -10.82
N GLN A 66 7.07 -2.39 -10.12
CA GLN A 66 6.95 -2.45 -8.67
C GLN A 66 8.14 -3.21 -8.11
N PHE A 67 8.78 -2.65 -7.10
CA PHE A 67 10.04 -3.11 -6.55
C PHE A 67 9.94 -3.23 -5.04
N VAL A 68 10.62 -4.24 -4.49
CA VAL A 68 10.80 -4.45 -3.06
C VAL A 68 12.29 -4.49 -2.75
N PHE A 69 12.74 -3.65 -1.84
CA PHE A 69 14.13 -3.62 -1.38
C PHE A 69 14.34 -4.56 -0.19
N ARG A 70 15.60 -4.89 0.10
CA ARG A 70 15.95 -5.88 1.15
C ARG A 70 15.40 -5.52 2.55
N ASP A 71 15.20 -4.23 2.84
CA ASP A 71 14.64 -3.77 4.13
C ASP A 71 13.11 -3.75 4.18
N GLY A 72 12.44 -4.27 3.13
CA GLY A 72 10.99 -4.28 2.99
C GLY A 72 10.40 -3.00 2.42
N THR A 73 11.22 -1.98 2.11
CA THR A 73 10.77 -0.78 1.41
C THR A 73 10.20 -1.17 0.06
N LYS A 74 9.11 -0.53 -0.33
CA LYS A 74 8.48 -0.77 -1.63
C LYS A 74 8.38 0.51 -2.44
N LEU A 75 8.67 0.39 -3.74
CA LEU A 75 8.61 1.49 -4.71
C LEU A 75 7.81 1.05 -5.93
N ALA A 76 6.73 1.77 -6.25
CA ALA A 76 6.11 1.68 -7.57
C ALA A 76 6.63 2.82 -8.44
N VAL A 77 6.91 2.50 -9.69
CA VAL A 77 7.34 3.42 -10.74
C VAL A 77 6.32 3.33 -11.87
N GLY A 78 5.46 4.34 -11.99
CA GLY A 78 4.37 4.32 -12.96
C GLY A 78 4.76 4.85 -14.33
N TRP A 79 3.79 5.17 -15.18
CA TRP A 79 4.05 5.52 -16.58
C TRP A 79 5.02 6.70 -16.76
N GLY A 80 5.82 6.64 -17.82
CA GLY A 80 6.69 7.72 -18.30
C GLY A 80 7.75 8.18 -17.29
N SER A 81 8.06 7.35 -16.30
CA SER A 81 8.89 7.70 -15.16
C SER A 81 10.36 7.43 -15.41
N SER A 82 11.20 8.17 -14.70
CA SER A 82 12.65 7.98 -14.66
C SER A 82 13.13 8.20 -13.23
N VAL A 83 13.77 7.19 -12.66
CA VAL A 83 14.27 7.22 -11.28
C VAL A 83 15.62 6.51 -11.20
N VAL A 84 16.49 6.98 -10.31
CA VAL A 84 17.77 6.33 -10.01
C VAL A 84 17.79 5.90 -8.56
N ILE A 85 18.17 4.64 -8.32
CA ILE A 85 18.43 4.09 -6.99
C ILE A 85 19.91 4.32 -6.66
N ASP A 86 20.23 5.56 -6.27
CA ASP A 86 21.61 6.06 -6.18
C ASP A 86 22.39 5.39 -5.03
N LYS A 87 22.11 5.80 -3.79
CA LYS A 87 22.86 5.31 -2.64
C LYS A 87 22.06 4.27 -1.90
N PHE A 88 22.67 3.12 -1.69
CA PHE A 88 22.17 2.07 -0.83
C PHE A 88 23.32 1.58 0.05
N VAL A 89 23.38 2.09 1.27
CA VAL A 89 24.48 1.83 2.21
C VAL A 89 23.93 1.05 3.39
N TYR A 90 24.53 -0.10 3.67
CA TYR A 90 24.30 -0.88 4.88
C TYR A 90 25.39 -0.62 5.90
N ASP A 91 25.07 -0.84 7.18
CA ASP A 91 26.09 -1.04 8.20
C ASP A 91 26.54 -2.51 8.28
N ASP A 92 27.54 -2.76 9.13
CA ASP A 92 28.13 -4.07 9.35
C ASP A 92 27.14 -5.08 9.99
N SER A 93 26.03 -4.58 10.55
CA SER A 93 24.90 -5.38 11.04
C SER A 93 23.81 -5.59 9.98
N ASN A 94 24.10 -5.26 8.71
CA ASN A 94 23.20 -5.35 7.57
C ASN A 94 21.91 -4.51 7.75
N GLN A 95 21.96 -3.43 8.55
CA GLN A 95 20.90 -2.43 8.66
C GLN A 95 21.12 -1.31 7.65
N LEU A 96 20.05 -0.85 7.01
CA LEU A 96 20.16 0.24 6.03
C LEU A 96 20.52 1.55 6.75
N LYS A 97 21.68 2.10 6.41
CA LYS A 97 22.13 3.43 6.85
C LYS A 97 21.56 4.54 5.96
N GLN A 98 21.52 4.32 4.64
CA GLN A 98 21.05 5.32 3.71
C GLN A 98 20.50 4.69 2.42
N LEU A 99 19.28 5.05 2.05
CA LEU A 99 18.67 4.84 0.73
C LEU A 99 18.32 6.19 0.13
N THR A 100 18.98 6.55 -0.96
CA THR A 100 18.70 7.78 -1.73
C THR A 100 18.10 7.42 -3.09
N VAL A 101 16.87 7.90 -3.32
CA VAL A 101 16.17 7.76 -4.59
C VAL A 101 16.14 9.12 -5.29
N LYS A 102 16.60 9.18 -6.54
CA LYS A 102 16.57 10.40 -7.37
C LYS A 102 15.47 10.27 -8.41
N ALA A 103 14.33 10.92 -8.20
CA ALA A 103 13.20 10.91 -9.12
C ALA A 103 13.28 12.11 -10.06
N ALA A 104 13.57 11.85 -11.34
CA ALA A 104 13.71 12.90 -12.35
C ALA A 104 12.36 13.34 -12.93
N LYS A 105 11.47 12.37 -13.18
CA LYS A 105 10.11 12.61 -13.69
C LYS A 105 9.22 11.39 -13.48
N GLY A 106 7.91 11.60 -13.52
CA GLY A 106 6.89 10.56 -13.55
C GLY A 106 6.10 10.45 -12.25
N THR A 107 5.52 9.27 -12.02
CA THR A 107 4.63 8.99 -10.88
C THR A 107 5.14 7.82 -10.07
N PHE A 108 5.06 7.95 -8.74
CA PHE A 108 5.66 7.02 -7.82
C PHE A 108 4.78 6.76 -6.61
N ARG A 109 4.80 5.53 -6.10
CA ARG A 109 4.30 5.19 -4.76
C ARG A 109 5.46 4.72 -3.91
N TRP A 110 5.60 5.31 -2.73
CA TRP A 110 6.56 4.91 -1.71
C TRP A 110 5.85 4.27 -0.53
N VAL A 111 6.41 3.16 -0.04
CA VAL A 111 6.07 2.55 1.24
C VAL A 111 7.37 2.25 1.98
N SER A 112 7.55 2.86 3.15
CA SER A 112 8.76 2.69 3.95
C SER A 112 8.92 1.25 4.43
N GLY A 113 10.16 0.77 4.48
CA GLY A 113 10.53 -0.52 5.09
C GLY A 113 10.79 -0.41 6.59
N ASN A 114 11.55 -1.36 7.10
CA ASN A 114 11.82 -1.53 8.54
C ASN A 114 13.01 -0.69 9.05
N SER A 115 13.67 0.08 8.19
CA SER A 115 14.85 0.86 8.56
C SER A 115 14.46 2.18 9.23
N LYS A 116 15.44 2.83 9.88
CA LYS A 116 15.24 4.16 10.49
C LYS A 116 14.74 5.15 9.45
N SER A 117 13.73 5.93 9.79
CA SER A 117 13.13 6.94 8.89
C SER A 117 14.18 7.90 8.28
N SER A 118 15.18 8.29 9.07
CA SER A 118 16.27 9.16 8.63
C SER A 118 17.17 8.55 7.55
N ALA A 119 17.13 7.23 7.34
CA ALA A 119 17.90 6.55 6.29
C ALA A 119 17.34 6.86 4.89
N TYR A 120 16.07 7.25 4.79
CA TYR A 120 15.39 7.40 3.50
C TYR A 120 15.37 8.86 3.03
N LYS A 121 15.82 9.09 1.80
CA LYS A 121 15.78 10.40 1.15
C LYS A 121 15.34 10.27 -0.30
N ILE A 122 14.34 11.05 -0.72
CA ILE A 122 13.96 11.15 -2.12
C ILE A 122 14.30 12.55 -2.64
N LEU A 123 15.05 12.62 -3.72
CA LEU A 123 15.46 13.86 -4.38
C LEU A 123 14.60 14.07 -5.63
N THR A 124 14.05 15.27 -5.78
CA THR A 124 13.36 15.73 -6.98
C THR A 124 13.93 17.08 -7.43
N PRO A 125 13.65 17.54 -8.66
CA PRO A 125 14.08 18.87 -9.09
C PRO A 125 13.53 20.02 -8.22
N ALA A 126 12.39 19.85 -7.56
CA ALA A 126 11.79 20.87 -6.70
C ALA A 126 12.30 20.84 -5.25
N GLY A 127 12.97 19.76 -4.82
CA GLY A 127 13.45 19.64 -3.45
C GLY A 127 13.64 18.20 -2.99
N THR A 128 13.63 18.03 -1.67
CA THR A 128 13.84 16.75 -1.00
C THR A 128 12.57 16.33 -0.27
N ILE A 129 12.18 15.06 -0.43
CA ILE A 129 11.19 14.40 0.41
C ILE A 129 11.94 13.62 1.50
N GLY A 130 11.76 14.05 2.75
CA GLY A 130 12.13 13.30 3.93
C GLY A 130 11.00 12.34 4.31
N VAL A 131 11.34 11.06 4.45
CA VAL A 131 10.40 9.99 4.77
C VAL A 131 10.36 9.78 6.28
N ARG A 132 9.18 9.84 6.92
CA ARG A 132 9.01 9.61 8.37
C ARG A 132 7.97 8.52 8.64
N GLY A 133 8.36 7.26 8.41
CA GLY A 133 7.55 6.07 8.70
C GLY A 133 6.26 5.99 7.92
N THR A 134 6.30 6.31 6.62
CA THR A 134 5.12 6.69 5.85
C THR A 134 4.93 5.88 4.56
N ALA A 135 3.69 5.85 4.09
CA ALA A 135 3.33 5.59 2.71
C ALA A 135 2.79 6.87 2.06
N PHE A 136 3.24 7.20 0.85
CA PHE A 136 2.83 8.37 0.10
C PHE A 136 2.98 8.18 -1.40
N ASP A 137 2.21 8.93 -2.16
CA ASP A 137 2.39 9.08 -3.60
C ASP A 137 3.09 10.38 -3.90
N PHE A 138 3.89 10.39 -4.97
CA PHE A 138 4.47 11.61 -5.46
C PHE A 138 4.59 11.61 -6.98
N TYR A 139 4.48 12.79 -7.55
CA TYR A 139 4.57 13.07 -8.97
C TYR A 139 5.66 14.10 -9.22
N VAL A 140 6.44 13.93 -10.28
CA VAL A 140 7.41 14.90 -10.76
C VAL A 140 7.13 15.18 -12.24
N GLY A 141 6.72 16.40 -12.55
CA GLY A 141 6.46 16.85 -13.91
C GLY A 141 7.73 17.04 -14.73
N ALA A 142 7.59 17.13 -16.05
CA ALA A 142 8.72 17.37 -16.95
C ALA A 142 9.43 18.72 -16.68
N ASN A 143 8.71 19.70 -16.12
CA ASN A 143 9.25 20.97 -15.64
C ASN A 143 9.82 20.91 -14.21
N GLY A 144 9.86 19.73 -13.60
CA GLY A 144 10.34 19.52 -12.23
C GLY A 144 9.32 19.83 -11.13
N THR A 145 8.12 20.33 -11.46
CA THR A 145 7.06 20.55 -10.47
C THR A 145 6.74 19.23 -9.77
N THR A 146 6.81 19.22 -8.44
CA THR A 146 6.63 18.04 -7.61
C THR A 146 5.35 18.15 -6.79
N ALA A 147 4.51 17.12 -6.82
CA ALA A 147 3.44 16.94 -5.84
C ALA A 147 3.77 15.75 -4.94
N VAL A 148 3.50 15.89 -3.65
CA VAL A 148 3.57 14.80 -2.67
C VAL A 148 2.21 14.68 -2.00
N VAL A 149 1.66 13.48 -1.89
CA VAL A 149 0.38 13.18 -1.25
C VAL A 149 0.57 12.09 -0.20
N LEU A 150 0.36 12.44 1.06
CA LEU A 150 0.50 11.52 2.18
C LEU A 150 -0.64 10.49 2.21
N LEU A 151 -0.34 9.21 2.42
CA LEU A 151 -1.36 8.17 2.58
C LEU A 151 -1.43 7.61 4.00
N ASN A 152 -0.29 7.51 4.68
CA ASN A 152 -0.20 7.05 6.06
C ASN A 152 1.10 7.55 6.71
N GLY A 153 1.11 7.80 8.02
CA GLY A 153 2.30 8.27 8.74
C GLY A 153 2.57 9.76 8.56
N GLN A 154 3.83 10.16 8.43
CA GLN A 154 4.24 11.55 8.22
C GLN A 154 5.28 11.66 7.09
N ALA A 155 5.22 12.73 6.30
CA ALA A 155 6.26 13.08 5.34
C ALA A 155 6.66 14.54 5.50
N GLN A 156 7.87 14.89 5.06
CA GLN A 156 8.32 16.27 5.00
C GLN A 156 8.84 16.57 3.61
N PHE A 157 8.37 17.65 2.99
CA PHE A 157 8.97 18.19 1.79
C PHE A 157 9.79 19.43 2.15
N CYS A 158 11.03 19.50 1.69
CA CYS A 158 11.90 20.66 1.86
C CYS A 158 12.45 21.11 0.51
N GLY A 159 12.19 22.36 0.13
CA GLY A 159 12.73 23.01 -1.05
C GLY A 159 13.39 24.35 -0.70
N PRO A 160 13.75 25.17 -1.71
CA PRO A 160 14.34 26.49 -1.47
C PRO A 160 13.44 27.42 -0.63
N GLY A 161 12.11 27.27 -0.73
CA GLY A 161 11.12 28.01 0.07
C GLY A 161 10.87 27.47 1.49
N GLY A 162 11.79 26.63 2.01
CA GLY A 162 11.69 26.01 3.33
C GLY A 162 11.02 24.64 3.30
N CYS A 163 10.52 24.21 4.46
CA CYS A 163 9.92 22.88 4.63
C CYS A 163 8.42 22.94 4.91
N ARG A 164 7.69 21.92 4.47
CA ARG A 164 6.28 21.64 4.81
C ARG A 164 6.14 20.20 5.27
N GLN A 165 5.46 20.01 6.39
CA GLN A 165 5.12 18.69 6.89
C GLN A 165 3.74 18.28 6.36
N LEU A 166 3.62 17.04 5.93
CA LEU A 166 2.37 16.37 5.63
C LEU A 166 2.12 15.44 6.80
N THR A 167 1.00 15.62 7.52
CA THR A 167 0.74 14.90 8.79
C THR A 167 -0.60 14.19 8.79
N ARG A 168 -1.55 14.63 7.96
CA ARG A 168 -2.86 14.00 7.82
C ARG A 168 -2.92 13.23 6.50
N ARG A 169 -3.62 12.10 6.54
CA ARG A 169 -3.93 11.34 5.33
C ARG A 169 -4.50 12.27 4.26
N CYS A 170 -4.01 12.13 3.03
CA CYS A 170 -4.28 12.94 1.85
C CYS A 170 -3.95 14.44 1.94
N ASP A 171 -3.12 14.86 2.91
CA ASP A 171 -2.42 16.13 2.76
C ASP A 171 -1.55 16.07 1.50
N CYS A 172 -1.46 17.22 0.83
CA CYS A 172 -0.71 17.41 -0.39
C CYS A 172 0.05 18.73 -0.35
N VAL A 173 1.28 18.68 -0.84
CA VAL A 173 2.13 19.83 -1.10
C VAL A 173 2.51 19.80 -2.57
N VAL A 174 2.41 20.94 -3.25
CA VAL A 174 2.93 21.15 -4.61
C VAL A 174 4.06 22.16 -4.55
N ALA A 175 5.20 21.82 -5.13
CA ALA A 175 6.40 22.64 -5.15
C ALA A 175 7.00 22.73 -6.56
N THR A 176 7.65 23.84 -6.88
CA THR A 176 8.37 24.05 -8.14
C THR A 176 9.88 24.20 -7.88
N PRO A 177 10.75 23.92 -8.87
CA PRO A 177 12.19 24.14 -8.74
C PRO A 177 12.60 25.58 -8.37
N GLY A 178 11.78 26.57 -8.73
CA GLY A 178 12.01 27.98 -8.39
C GLY A 178 11.69 28.35 -6.93
N GLY A 179 11.31 27.40 -6.09
CA GLY A 179 11.08 27.61 -4.66
C GLY A 179 9.63 27.94 -4.27
N ALA A 180 8.73 28.12 -5.23
CA ALA A 180 7.31 28.25 -4.93
C ALA A 180 6.75 26.92 -4.39
N MET A 181 6.08 26.96 -3.25
CA MET A 181 5.55 25.77 -2.57
C MET A 181 4.24 26.12 -1.87
N THR A 182 3.22 25.27 -2.02
CA THR A 182 1.96 25.42 -1.30
C THR A 182 2.10 24.97 0.15
N ASP A 183 1.25 25.49 1.03
CA ASP A 183 1.02 24.84 2.32
C ASP A 183 0.39 23.45 2.14
N ALA A 184 0.52 22.61 3.18
CA ALA A 184 -0.08 21.29 3.19
C ALA A 184 -1.61 21.42 3.22
N LYS A 185 -2.26 20.95 2.16
CA LYS A 185 -3.72 21.01 2.01
C LYS A 185 -4.24 19.69 1.47
N ARG A 186 -5.52 19.40 1.71
CA ARG A 186 -6.16 18.19 1.18
C ARG A 186 -6.07 18.15 -0.34
N VAL A 187 -5.58 17.04 -0.88
CA VAL A 187 -5.56 16.81 -2.33
C VAL A 187 -6.99 16.77 -2.88
N ASN A 188 -7.17 17.31 -4.07
CA ASN A 188 -8.43 17.32 -4.81
C ASN A 188 -8.13 17.44 -6.32
N ARG A 189 -9.17 17.38 -7.16
CA ARG A 189 -9.04 17.49 -8.62
C ARG A 189 -8.39 18.80 -9.09
N GLY A 190 -8.45 19.87 -8.29
CA GLY A 190 -7.74 21.13 -8.56
C GLY A 190 -6.22 20.99 -8.56
N VAL A 191 -5.65 20.06 -7.78
CA VAL A 191 -4.22 19.76 -7.79
C VAL A 191 -3.77 19.24 -9.15
N LEU A 192 -4.55 18.37 -9.80
CA LEU A 192 -4.23 17.87 -11.14
C LEU A 192 -4.18 19.00 -12.19
N ARG A 193 -5.04 20.01 -12.05
CA ARG A 193 -4.99 21.22 -12.89
C ARG A 193 -3.74 22.04 -12.62
N THR A 194 -3.35 22.22 -11.35
CA THR A 194 -2.09 22.90 -10.99
C THR A 194 -0.86 22.18 -11.55
N LEU A 195 -0.90 20.85 -11.60
CA LEU A 195 0.20 20.05 -12.17
C LEU A 195 0.24 20.08 -13.70
N GLY A 196 -0.86 20.46 -14.36
CA GLY A 196 -0.96 20.45 -15.83
C GLY A 196 -0.96 19.04 -16.44
N GLU A 197 -1.06 17.98 -15.63
CA GLU A 197 -1.02 16.59 -16.07
C GLU A 197 -2.18 15.80 -15.43
N PRO A 198 -3.25 15.49 -16.18
CA PRO A 198 -4.37 14.70 -15.67
C PRO A 198 -3.93 13.32 -15.13
N ARG A 199 -2.84 12.78 -15.66
CA ARG A 199 -2.24 11.48 -15.30
C ARG A 199 -1.19 11.56 -14.19
N ALA A 200 -1.15 12.63 -13.41
CA ALA A 200 -0.10 12.82 -12.42
C ALA A 200 -0.16 11.85 -11.24
N LEU A 201 -1.36 11.47 -10.76
CA LEU A 201 -1.55 10.70 -9.53
C LEU A 201 -2.38 9.41 -9.74
N PRO A 202 -1.94 8.50 -10.62
CA PRO A 202 -2.73 7.34 -11.06
C PRO A 202 -3.01 6.29 -10.00
N PHE A 203 -2.15 6.21 -8.98
CA PHE A 203 -2.32 5.27 -7.88
C PHE A 203 -3.37 5.76 -6.87
N LEU A 204 -3.71 7.05 -6.91
CA LEU A 204 -4.81 7.65 -6.13
C LEU A 204 -6.10 7.69 -6.92
N SER A 205 -6.05 7.96 -8.23
CA SER A 205 -7.24 7.99 -9.10
C SER A 205 -7.70 6.59 -9.52
N GLY A 206 -6.93 5.55 -9.21
CA GLY A 206 -7.24 4.16 -9.56
C GLY A 206 -6.93 3.78 -11.01
N SER A 207 -6.44 4.71 -11.83
CA SER A 207 -6.15 4.47 -13.25
C SER A 207 -4.93 3.60 -13.51
N GLN A 208 -4.08 3.36 -12.50
CA GLN A 208 -3.00 2.38 -12.59
C GLN A 208 -2.97 1.51 -11.32
N PRO A 209 -3.64 0.35 -11.30
CA PRO A 209 -3.72 -0.49 -10.11
C PRO A 209 -2.38 -1.16 -9.78
N LEU A 210 -2.04 -1.11 -8.48
CA LEU A 210 -0.87 -1.75 -7.89
C LEU A 210 -1.21 -3.13 -7.34
N SER A 211 -0.22 -3.97 -7.09
CA SER A 211 -0.43 -5.30 -6.48
C SER A 211 -0.80 -5.20 -5.00
N LEU A 212 -1.39 -6.27 -4.46
CA LEU A 212 -1.64 -6.40 -3.01
C LEU A 212 -0.34 -6.18 -2.23
N GLY A 213 -0.40 -5.41 -1.14
CA GLY A 213 0.78 -5.02 -0.33
C GLY A 213 1.47 -3.71 -0.75
N MET A 214 1.10 -3.14 -1.90
CA MET A 214 1.44 -1.77 -2.35
C MET A 214 0.26 -0.80 -2.17
N GLY A 215 -0.91 -1.32 -1.85
CA GLY A 215 -2.08 -0.54 -1.46
C GLY A 215 -2.08 -0.26 0.04
N VAL A 216 -2.61 0.90 0.43
CA VAL A 216 -3.05 1.11 1.81
C VAL A 216 -4.33 0.30 2.00
N VAL A 217 -4.40 -0.53 3.04
CA VAL A 217 -5.63 -1.24 3.42
C VAL A 217 -6.71 -0.19 3.66
N GLY A 218 -7.84 -0.28 2.95
CA GLY A 218 -8.89 0.74 2.95
C GLY A 218 -8.89 1.58 1.68
N GLY A 219 -9.08 0.90 0.54
CA GLY A 219 -9.34 1.47 -0.77
C GLY A 219 -10.28 2.67 -0.68
N GLY A 220 -9.71 3.83 -0.91
CA GLY A 220 -10.36 5.12 -0.83
C GLY A 220 -9.31 6.10 -1.31
N GLY A 221 -9.34 6.36 -2.61
CA GLY A 221 -8.54 7.39 -3.22
C GLY A 221 -8.72 8.67 -2.41
N CYS A 222 -7.73 9.53 -2.45
CA CYS A 222 -7.79 10.78 -1.73
C CYS A 222 -8.80 11.77 -2.36
N GLY A 223 -10.01 11.31 -2.71
CA GLY A 223 -11.02 12.03 -3.46
C GLY A 223 -10.61 12.32 -4.91
N LEU A 224 -9.74 11.48 -5.49
CA LEU A 224 -9.27 11.59 -6.88
C LEU A 224 -9.90 10.54 -7.81
N ASP A 225 -10.80 9.74 -7.26
CA ASP A 225 -11.56 8.73 -7.99
C ASP A 225 -12.40 9.46 -9.05
N THR A 226 -12.32 8.98 -10.31
CA THR A 226 -12.92 9.54 -11.55
C THR A 226 -12.19 10.74 -12.18
N ALA A 227 -11.26 10.44 -13.09
CA ALA A 227 -10.83 11.36 -14.17
C ALA A 227 -10.53 10.61 -15.49
N PHE A 228 -10.74 9.28 -15.53
CA PHE A 228 -10.31 8.44 -16.65
C PHE A 228 -11.42 7.63 -17.32
N GLN A 229 -12.61 7.50 -16.72
CA GLN A 229 -13.75 6.86 -17.38
C GLN A 229 -14.26 7.70 -18.55
N ASP A 230 -14.35 9.03 -18.40
CA ASP A 230 -14.86 9.93 -19.45
C ASP A 230 -14.05 9.98 -20.76
N ARG A 231 -12.78 9.53 -20.78
CA ARG A 231 -11.95 9.56 -22.02
C ARG A 231 -11.85 8.22 -22.73
N GLN A 232 -12.08 7.12 -22.03
CA GLN A 232 -12.07 5.80 -22.67
C GLN A 232 -13.42 5.48 -23.30
N ASP A 233 -14.50 6.02 -22.72
CA ASP A 233 -15.85 5.85 -23.26
C ASP A 233 -16.14 6.76 -24.48
N ASN A 234 -15.41 7.87 -24.62
CA ASN A 234 -15.60 8.86 -25.70
C ASN A 234 -14.66 8.68 -26.91
N ASN A 235 -13.81 7.66 -26.93
CA ASN A 235 -12.91 7.38 -28.05
C ASN A 235 -13.31 6.11 -28.83
N GLY A 236 -14.57 5.67 -28.65
CA GLY A 236 -15.24 4.74 -29.54
C GLY A 236 -15.71 5.47 -30.80
N ASP A 237 -15.37 4.89 -31.94
CA ASP A 237 -15.79 5.29 -33.29
C ASP A 237 -17.31 5.62 -33.36
N PRO A 238 -17.76 6.75 -33.98
CA PRO A 238 -19.17 7.16 -33.94
C PRO A 238 -20.16 6.29 -34.73
N THR A 239 -19.79 5.09 -35.20
CA THR A 239 -20.60 4.33 -36.16
C THR A 239 -21.18 2.99 -35.71
N GLU A 240 -21.07 2.61 -34.44
CA GLU A 240 -21.72 1.39 -33.95
C GLU A 240 -22.66 1.65 -32.78
N GLN A 241 -23.91 2.05 -33.10
CA GLN A 241 -25.01 1.95 -32.16
C GLN A 241 -25.28 0.46 -31.88
N PRO A 242 -25.29 -0.01 -30.62
CA PRO A 242 -25.85 -1.31 -30.31
C PRO A 242 -27.37 -1.19 -30.49
N GLN A 243 -27.87 -1.65 -31.64
CA GLN A 243 -29.29 -1.89 -31.81
C GLN A 243 -29.71 -2.90 -30.73
N ARG A 244 -30.46 -2.40 -29.76
CA ARG A 244 -31.17 -3.18 -28.76
C ARG A 244 -32.05 -4.18 -29.51
N ALA A 245 -31.65 -5.45 -29.57
CA ALA A 245 -32.49 -6.50 -30.11
C ALA A 245 -33.82 -6.50 -29.35
N ALA A 246 -34.91 -6.23 -30.07
CA ALA A 246 -36.25 -6.38 -29.55
C ALA A 246 -36.53 -7.86 -29.24
N PRO A 247 -37.35 -8.18 -28.23
CA PRO A 247 -37.66 -9.56 -27.89
C PRO A 247 -38.42 -10.23 -29.04
N GLN A 248 -37.86 -11.30 -29.61
CA GLN A 248 -38.52 -12.11 -30.62
C GLN A 248 -39.73 -12.82 -30.01
N ARG A 249 -40.91 -12.60 -30.61
CA ARG A 249 -42.11 -13.41 -30.38
C ARG A 249 -41.88 -14.78 -31.01
N SER A 250 -42.03 -15.84 -30.22
CA SER A 250 -42.11 -17.21 -30.72
C SER A 250 -43.55 -17.53 -31.13
N ASP A 251 -43.73 -17.92 -32.39
CA ASP A 251 -45.00 -18.41 -32.96
C ASP A 251 -45.46 -19.75 -32.36
N PRO A 252 -46.77 -20.09 -32.42
CA PRO A 252 -47.36 -21.18 -31.65
C PRO A 252 -47.13 -22.58 -32.24
N ALA A 253 -47.05 -23.57 -31.34
CA ALA A 253 -46.80 -24.98 -31.62
C ALA A 253 -48.00 -25.72 -32.27
N PRO A 254 -47.76 -26.77 -33.08
CA PRO A 254 -48.82 -27.65 -33.58
C PRO A 254 -49.24 -28.73 -32.56
N SER A 255 -50.54 -29.03 -32.57
CA SER A 255 -51.28 -29.91 -31.65
C SER A 255 -50.91 -31.40 -31.72
N ALA A 256 -50.96 -32.08 -30.58
CA ALA A 256 -50.62 -33.48 -30.36
C ALA A 256 -51.68 -34.51 -30.83
N PRO A 257 -51.30 -35.77 -31.14
CA PRO A 257 -52.22 -36.92 -31.11
C PRO A 257 -52.32 -37.57 -29.72
N ALA A 258 -53.48 -38.16 -29.44
CA ALA A 258 -53.94 -38.71 -28.15
C ALA A 258 -53.27 -40.05 -27.72
N PRO A 259 -53.43 -40.50 -26.45
CA PRO A 259 -52.54 -41.43 -25.76
C PRO A 259 -52.96 -42.92 -25.87
N ARG A 260 -51.98 -43.83 -25.74
CA ARG A 260 -52.21 -45.26 -25.44
C ARG A 260 -51.44 -45.67 -24.18
N GLU A 261 -52.10 -46.52 -23.38
CA GLU A 261 -51.76 -46.99 -22.04
C GLU A 261 -50.34 -47.57 -21.89
N ALA A 262 -49.75 -47.32 -20.72
CA ALA A 262 -48.49 -47.89 -20.28
C ALA A 262 -48.70 -49.21 -19.53
N PRO A 263 -47.90 -50.26 -19.80
CA PRO A 263 -47.63 -51.32 -18.84
C PRO A 263 -46.57 -50.85 -17.83
N SER A 264 -46.79 -51.19 -16.57
CA SER A 264 -45.96 -50.91 -15.39
C SER A 264 -44.58 -51.58 -15.43
N VAL A 265 -43.56 -50.86 -14.93
CA VAL A 265 -42.22 -51.40 -14.63
C VAL A 265 -41.86 -51.01 -13.18
N PRO A 266 -41.25 -51.92 -12.37
CA PRO A 266 -41.21 -51.79 -10.92
C PRO A 266 -40.14 -50.83 -10.39
N ASP A 267 -40.40 -50.31 -9.18
CA ASP A 267 -39.55 -49.38 -8.41
C ASP A 267 -38.12 -49.88 -8.20
N ARG A 268 -37.17 -48.96 -8.36
CA ARG A 268 -35.77 -49.15 -7.97
C ARG A 268 -35.55 -48.55 -6.57
N PRO A 269 -34.97 -49.28 -5.60
CA PRO A 269 -34.82 -48.78 -4.24
C PRO A 269 -33.75 -47.69 -4.13
N SER A 270 -33.99 -46.72 -3.26
CA SER A 270 -33.08 -45.62 -2.92
C SER A 270 -31.83 -46.12 -2.18
N PRO A 271 -30.67 -45.45 -2.33
CA PRO A 271 -29.45 -45.78 -1.59
C PRO A 271 -29.57 -45.43 -0.10
N PRO A 272 -28.83 -46.13 0.80
CA PRO A 272 -28.91 -45.92 2.23
C PRO A 272 -28.18 -44.64 2.67
N ASN A 273 -28.64 -44.07 3.80
CA ASN A 273 -28.06 -42.89 4.43
C ASN A 273 -26.65 -43.18 5.02
N PRO A 274 -25.79 -42.15 5.19
CA PRO A 274 -24.51 -42.28 5.88
C PRO A 274 -24.69 -42.62 7.36
N PRO A 275 -23.72 -43.29 8.01
CA PRO A 275 -23.77 -43.59 9.44
C PRO A 275 -23.53 -42.33 10.30
N ASP A 276 -24.18 -42.29 11.47
CA ASP A 276 -24.06 -41.23 12.47
C ASP A 276 -22.67 -41.22 13.15
N ASP A 277 -22.18 -40.01 13.46
CA ASP A 277 -20.95 -39.80 14.23
C ASP A 277 -21.11 -40.33 15.68
N PRO A 278 -20.06 -40.93 16.29
CA PRO A 278 -20.13 -41.41 17.66
C PRO A 278 -20.10 -40.27 18.69
N ASP A 279 -20.92 -40.41 19.74
CA ASP A 279 -21.00 -39.49 20.88
C ASP A 279 -19.65 -39.29 21.60
N PRO A 280 -19.36 -38.10 22.16
CA PRO A 280 -18.16 -37.85 22.94
C PRO A 280 -18.15 -38.63 24.27
N PRO A 281 -16.96 -38.97 24.82
CA PRO A 281 -16.86 -39.79 26.04
C PRO A 281 -17.33 -39.03 27.28
N SER A 282 -18.01 -39.73 28.19
CA SER A 282 -18.37 -39.26 29.53
C SER A 282 -17.13 -39.04 30.42
N GLU A 283 -17.19 -37.98 31.23
CA GLU A 283 -16.16 -37.56 32.18
C GLU A 283 -15.95 -38.60 33.31
N PRO A 284 -14.72 -38.83 33.84
CA PRO A 284 -14.49 -39.83 34.86
C PRO A 284 -15.00 -39.40 36.25
N GLU A 285 -15.68 -40.31 36.95
CA GLU A 285 -16.11 -40.13 38.34
C GLU A 285 -14.92 -39.95 39.31
N LYS A 286 -15.08 -39.04 40.28
CA LYS A 286 -14.10 -38.76 41.34
C LYS A 286 -14.07 -39.89 42.39
N PRO A 287 -12.89 -40.27 42.95
CA PRO A 287 -12.81 -41.33 43.95
C PRO A 287 -13.43 -40.92 45.30
N HIS A 288 -14.10 -41.88 45.94
CA HIS A 288 -14.65 -41.77 47.30
C HIS A 288 -13.56 -41.57 48.36
N LYS A 289 -13.79 -40.64 49.30
CA LYS A 289 -12.96 -40.45 50.51
C LYS A 289 -13.25 -41.55 51.55
N PRO A 290 -12.22 -42.04 52.28
CA PRO A 290 -12.44 -42.99 53.36
C PRO A 290 -12.96 -42.31 54.63
N HIS A 291 -13.84 -43.02 55.34
CA HIS A 291 -14.44 -42.65 56.62
C HIS A 291 -13.41 -42.61 57.77
N LYS A 292 -13.56 -41.64 58.68
CA LYS A 292 -13.03 -41.68 60.05
C LYS A 292 -14.11 -41.32 61.07
N PRO A 293 -14.09 -41.91 62.29
CA PRO A 293 -15.23 -41.93 63.19
C PRO A 293 -15.17 -40.84 64.28
N GLY A 294 -16.37 -40.42 64.72
CA GLY A 294 -16.69 -40.24 66.15
C GLY A 294 -16.69 -38.82 66.73
N LYS A 295 -17.93 -38.31 66.93
CA LYS A 295 -18.50 -37.49 68.04
C LYS A 295 -17.81 -36.15 68.38
N ASP A 296 -18.51 -35.02 68.48
CA ASP A 296 -19.37 -34.66 69.63
C ASP A 296 -20.35 -33.49 69.32
N TRP A 297 -21.22 -33.27 70.29
CA TRP A 297 -22.53 -32.60 70.29
C TRP A 297 -22.56 -31.05 70.20
N GLY A 298 -23.71 -30.56 69.71
CA GLY A 298 -24.31 -29.24 70.01
C GLY A 298 -24.18 -28.25 68.85
N GLY A 299 -25.20 -27.56 68.34
CA GLY A 299 -26.60 -27.35 68.70
C GLY A 299 -27.06 -26.10 67.92
N TRP A 300 -28.37 -25.99 67.66
CA TRP A 300 -29.10 -24.79 67.21
C TRP A 300 -29.23 -24.52 65.69
N HIS A 301 -30.34 -25.05 65.17
CA HIS A 301 -31.42 -24.41 64.39
C HIS A 301 -31.15 -23.09 63.63
N GLY A 302 -31.69 -23.05 62.40
CA GLY A 302 -32.54 -21.92 62.01
C GLY A 302 -32.25 -21.19 60.69
N HIS A 303 -32.61 -21.81 59.57
CA HIS A 303 -33.45 -21.24 58.52
C HIS A 303 -33.21 -19.83 57.91
N HIS A 304 -33.04 -19.88 56.58
CA HIS A 304 -33.80 -19.16 55.54
C HIS A 304 -33.49 -17.68 55.17
N HIS A 305 -33.09 -17.59 53.89
CA HIS A 305 -33.64 -16.78 52.79
C HIS A 305 -33.27 -15.30 52.60
N LYS A 306 -32.79 -15.05 51.37
CA LYS A 306 -33.16 -14.03 50.37
C LYS A 306 -33.32 -12.57 50.84
N GLY A 307 -32.77 -11.66 50.04
CA GLY A 307 -33.28 -10.30 50.01
C GLY A 307 -32.50 -9.37 49.08
N ASP A 308 -33.04 -9.23 47.88
CA ASP A 308 -32.84 -8.11 46.97
C ASP A 308 -32.92 -6.75 47.68
N ARG A 309 -32.17 -5.75 47.22
CA ARG A 309 -32.55 -4.32 47.37
C ARG A 309 -32.16 -3.51 46.14
N ASP A 310 -33.17 -3.24 45.33
CA ASP A 310 -33.32 -2.00 44.57
C ASP A 310 -33.70 -0.82 45.49
N ARG A 311 -33.60 0.39 44.91
CA ARG A 311 -34.25 1.68 45.26
C ARG A 311 -33.67 2.44 46.46
N ASP A 312 -33.65 3.77 46.49
CA ASP A 312 -34.01 4.84 45.55
C ASP A 312 -33.56 6.19 46.18
N ARG A 313 -33.26 7.17 45.30
CA ARG A 313 -33.67 8.60 45.33
C ARG A 313 -33.21 9.60 46.41
N ASN A 314 -32.83 10.75 45.82
CA ASN A 314 -33.12 12.15 46.20
C ASN A 314 -32.33 12.70 47.41
N ARG A 315 -31.87 13.97 47.44
CA ARG A 315 -32.55 15.18 46.99
C ARG A 315 -31.61 16.43 47.10
N ASP A 316 -31.71 17.35 46.12
CA ASP A 316 -31.56 18.83 46.08
C ASP A 316 -30.29 19.52 46.65
N GLY A 317 -29.73 20.60 46.11
CA GLY A 317 -30.17 21.65 45.19
C GLY A 317 -29.70 23.01 45.75
N TRP A 318 -29.30 24.00 44.93
CA TRP A 318 -29.36 25.45 45.23
C TRP A 318 -29.11 26.31 43.97
N SER A 319 -30.08 27.17 43.65
CA SER A 319 -30.07 28.34 42.77
C SER A 319 -29.31 29.51 43.45
N GLY A 320 -28.73 30.54 42.83
CA GLY A 320 -29.16 31.41 41.73
C GLY A 320 -29.22 32.86 42.27
N ARG A 321 -28.54 33.84 41.64
CA ARG A 321 -28.90 35.26 41.72
C ARG A 321 -28.18 36.16 40.69
N ASP A 322 -28.99 36.97 40.03
CA ASP A 322 -28.70 38.01 39.04
C ASP A 322 -28.07 39.28 39.63
N ARG A 323 -27.36 40.07 38.80
CA ARG A 323 -27.36 41.55 38.81
C ARG A 323 -27.08 42.13 37.41
N HIS A 324 -28.00 42.99 36.96
CA HIS A 324 -27.82 44.02 35.91
C HIS A 324 -27.03 45.24 36.45
N ARG A 325 -26.25 45.95 35.60
CA ARG A 325 -26.23 47.44 35.46
C ARG A 325 -25.25 47.98 34.37
N ASP A 326 -25.83 48.57 33.33
CA ASP A 326 -25.62 49.85 32.58
C ASP A 326 -24.25 50.54 32.34
N GLY A 327 -24.13 51.10 31.11
CA GLY A 327 -23.33 52.26 30.67
C GLY A 327 -22.33 51.96 29.53
N GLY A 328 -22.20 52.60 28.37
CA GLY A 328 -22.74 53.85 27.78
C GLY A 328 -21.63 54.62 27.03
N TRP A 329 -21.73 54.75 25.69
CA TRP A 329 -21.19 55.76 24.72
C TRP A 329 -19.68 56.14 24.69
N ASP A 330 -19.03 56.15 23.50
CA ASP A 330 -18.76 57.37 22.69
C ASP A 330 -18.14 57.10 21.29
N ARG A 331 -18.31 58.08 20.38
CA ARG A 331 -17.84 58.22 18.98
C ARG A 331 -16.54 59.02 18.91
N THR A 332 -15.74 58.78 17.86
CA THR A 332 -14.92 59.71 17.01
C THR A 332 -14.02 58.83 16.12
N ARG A 333 -14.04 58.82 14.77
CA ARG A 333 -13.77 59.88 13.79
C ARG A 333 -12.59 60.77 14.17
N ASP A 334 -11.42 60.39 13.67
CA ASP A 334 -10.52 61.22 12.85
C ASP A 334 -9.75 60.30 11.89
#